data_AF-A0A2P4SZQ8-F1
#
_entry.id   AF-A0A2P4SZQ8-F1
#
_cell.length_a   1.000
_cell.length_b   1.000
_cell.length_c   1.000
_cell.angle_alpha   90.00
_cell.angle_beta   90.00
_cell.angle_gamma   90.00
#
_symmetry.space_group_name_H-M   'P 1'
#
loop_
_entity.id
_entity.type
_entity.pdbx_description
1 polymer ?
#
loop_
_entity_poly.entity_id
_entity_poly.type
_entity_poly.pdbx_seq_one_letter_code
_entity_poly.pdbx_strand_id
1 'polypeptide(L)'
;MEERGAEPERRRFTWEEIAQRTGRGPAADERWLVIDRKVYDISRFHRRHPGGSRVISHYAGQDATDPFIAFHLDKTLVKKYMSPLLIGELAPDQPSFEPSKNKKLVEDFRELRATVEKMGLLKPNRTFFLLYLCHILVLDVAAWLTIWYFGSSTVPFLFSALLLGTVQAQAGWLQHDFGHLSVFSESKWNHWMHKFVIGHLKLGEQKKKFMPYNHQHKYFFIIGPPALVPLYFQWFIESNWFVWITQMNHIPMHIDYDKNVDWFSTQLQATCNVHQSLFNDWFSGHLNFQIEHQYERHGIGVNENCLLPAEYSYRVKWHERVLQNANGCRQK
;
A
#
# COMPACT_ATOMS: atom_id res chain seq x y z
N MET A 1 18.58 -47.75 0.54
CA MET A 1 18.78 -46.57 -0.34
C MET A 1 17.46 -46.33 -1.03
N GLU A 2 16.68 -45.37 -0.55
CA GLU A 2 15.42 -44.97 -1.17
C GLU A 2 15.70 -44.24 -2.48
N GLU A 3 15.12 -44.74 -3.57
CA GLU A 3 15.14 -44.11 -4.87
C GLU A 3 14.45 -42.74 -4.78
N ARG A 4 15.22 -41.66 -4.99
CA ARG A 4 14.65 -40.33 -5.22
C ARG A 4 13.93 -40.38 -6.56
N GLY A 5 12.60 -40.44 -6.53
CA GLY A 5 11.77 -40.34 -7.73
C GLY A 5 12.15 -39.08 -8.52
N ALA A 6 12.56 -39.28 -9.77
CA ALA A 6 12.88 -38.19 -10.68
C ALA A 6 11.62 -37.34 -10.90
N GLU A 7 11.68 -36.04 -10.62
CA GLU A 7 10.65 -35.10 -11.07
C GLU A 7 10.52 -35.21 -12.60
N PRO A 8 9.29 -35.14 -13.17
CA PRO A 8 9.11 -35.16 -14.61
C PRO A 8 9.92 -34.03 -15.25
N GLU A 9 10.62 -34.34 -16.35
CA GLU A 9 11.48 -33.39 -17.06
C GLU A 9 10.65 -32.17 -17.50
N ARG A 10 10.80 -31.05 -16.78
CA ARG A 10 10.06 -29.82 -17.05
C ARG A 10 10.59 -29.21 -18.34
N ARG A 11 9.68 -28.78 -19.22
CA ARG A 11 10.02 -28.06 -20.46
C ARG A 11 10.83 -26.80 -20.12
N ARG A 12 11.89 -26.56 -20.90
CA ARG A 12 12.77 -25.39 -20.76
C ARG A 12 12.39 -24.34 -21.79
N PHE A 13 12.36 -23.08 -21.36
CA PHE A 13 11.96 -21.94 -22.18
C PHE A 13 13.06 -20.86 -22.20
N THR A 14 13.15 -20.10 -23.29
CA THR A 14 14.05 -18.94 -23.40
C THR A 14 13.28 -17.62 -23.24
N TRP A 15 13.99 -16.53 -22.94
CA TRP A 15 13.37 -15.22 -22.83
C TRP A 15 12.75 -14.74 -24.14
N GLU A 16 13.34 -15.09 -25.29
CA GLU A 16 12.82 -14.73 -26.61
C GLU A 16 11.46 -15.39 -26.86
N GLU A 17 11.28 -16.65 -26.45
CA GLU A 17 9.99 -17.35 -26.56
C GLU A 17 8.95 -16.70 -25.66
N ILE A 18 9.31 -16.43 -24.40
CA ILE A 18 8.40 -15.87 -23.39
C ILE A 18 7.96 -14.45 -23.77
N ALA A 19 8.89 -13.61 -24.25
CA ALA A 19 8.62 -12.23 -24.63
C ALA A 19 7.59 -12.09 -25.77
N GLN A 20 7.34 -13.16 -26.53
CA GLN A 20 6.30 -13.18 -27.57
C GLN A 20 4.90 -13.49 -26.99
N ARG A 21 4.81 -14.09 -25.79
CA ARG A 21 3.55 -14.54 -25.16
C ARG A 21 2.93 -13.46 -24.30
N THR A 22 2.68 -12.30 -24.91
CA THR A 22 2.12 -11.12 -24.25
C THR A 22 0.60 -11.04 -24.32
N GLY A 23 -0.05 -11.99 -25.01
CA GLY A 23 -1.48 -11.91 -25.36
C GLY A 23 -1.79 -10.85 -26.40
N ARG A 24 -0.78 -10.48 -27.21
CA ARG A 24 -0.84 -9.57 -28.37
C ARG A 24 0.04 -10.12 -29.48
N GLY A 25 -0.19 -9.68 -30.72
CA GLY A 25 0.62 -10.10 -31.86
C GLY A 25 0.34 -11.55 -32.29
N PRO A 26 1.35 -12.29 -32.78
CA PRO A 26 1.17 -13.62 -33.37
C PRO A 26 0.59 -14.66 -32.40
N ALA A 27 0.81 -14.50 -31.08
CA ALA A 27 0.32 -15.38 -30.02
C ALA A 27 -0.68 -14.63 -29.11
N ALA A 28 -1.75 -14.08 -29.72
CA ALA A 28 -2.70 -13.23 -29.01
C ALA A 28 -3.54 -13.96 -27.94
N ASP A 29 -3.69 -15.28 -28.07
CA ASP A 29 -4.41 -16.16 -27.16
C ASP A 29 -3.55 -16.63 -25.98
N GLU A 30 -2.22 -16.55 -26.11
CA GLU A 30 -1.28 -17.01 -25.09
C GLU A 30 -0.69 -15.88 -24.26
N ARG A 31 -0.69 -16.06 -22.94
CA ARG A 31 -0.12 -15.13 -21.96
C ARG A 31 0.69 -15.89 -20.95
N TRP A 32 2.00 -15.72 -20.98
CA TRP A 32 2.90 -16.35 -20.01
C TRP A 32 3.57 -15.31 -19.14
N LEU A 33 4.01 -15.69 -17.95
CA LEU A 33 4.87 -14.86 -17.10
C LEU A 33 5.88 -15.73 -16.36
N VAL A 34 6.93 -15.10 -15.86
CA VAL A 34 7.97 -15.77 -15.08
C VAL A 34 7.87 -15.34 -13.61
N ILE A 35 7.89 -16.31 -12.70
CA ILE A 35 8.05 -16.08 -11.25
C ILE A 35 9.10 -17.05 -10.74
N ASP A 36 10.20 -16.55 -10.18
CA ASP A 36 11.27 -17.36 -9.61
C ASP A 36 11.80 -18.43 -10.60
N ARG A 37 12.17 -17.95 -11.80
CA ARG A 37 12.59 -18.77 -12.97
C ARG A 37 11.58 -19.79 -13.50
N LYS A 38 10.38 -19.89 -12.91
CA LYS A 38 9.31 -20.78 -13.36
C LYS A 38 8.38 -20.05 -14.31
N VAL A 39 7.97 -20.72 -15.37
CA VAL A 39 7.12 -20.17 -16.42
C VAL A 39 5.68 -20.64 -16.19
N TYR A 40 4.76 -19.68 -16.12
CA TYR A 40 3.35 -19.93 -15.86
C TYR A 40 2.48 -19.46 -17.02
N ASP A 41 1.55 -20.31 -17.45
CA ASP A 41 0.52 -19.95 -18.41
C ASP A 41 -0.70 -19.34 -17.70
N ILE A 42 -0.94 -18.06 -17.94
CA ILE A 42 -2.05 -17.29 -17.36
C ILE A 42 -3.16 -17.00 -18.38
N SER A 43 -3.12 -17.61 -19.58
CA SER A 43 -4.03 -17.34 -20.69
C SER A 43 -5.50 -17.45 -20.29
N ARG A 44 -5.86 -18.43 -19.45
CA ARG A 44 -7.22 -18.56 -18.89
C ARG A 44 -7.37 -17.94 -17.51
N PHE A 45 -6.30 -17.93 -16.72
CA PHE A 45 -6.34 -17.50 -15.34
C PHE A 45 -6.48 -15.97 -15.18
N HIS A 46 -5.95 -15.17 -16.12
CA HIS A 46 -5.97 -13.71 -15.99
C HIS A 46 -7.38 -13.14 -15.75
N ARG A 47 -8.43 -13.71 -16.36
CA ARG A 47 -9.83 -13.28 -16.15
C ARG A 47 -10.38 -13.60 -14.76
N ARG A 48 -9.80 -14.59 -14.08
CA ARG A 48 -10.21 -15.04 -12.75
C ARG A 48 -9.28 -14.54 -11.64
N HIS A 49 -8.23 -13.81 -12.00
CA HIS A 49 -7.25 -13.30 -11.04
C HIS A 49 -7.93 -12.32 -10.06
N PRO A 50 -7.89 -12.58 -8.74
CA PRO A 50 -8.57 -11.75 -7.74
C PRO A 50 -8.12 -10.28 -7.73
N GLY A 51 -6.84 -10.02 -8.03
CA GLY A 51 -6.29 -8.65 -8.16
C GLY A 51 -6.65 -7.96 -9.48
N GLY A 52 -7.45 -8.60 -10.34
CA GLY A 52 -7.93 -8.06 -11.60
C GLY A 52 -7.11 -8.52 -12.81
N SER A 53 -7.81 -8.64 -13.94
CA SER A 53 -7.29 -9.14 -15.22
C SER A 53 -6.24 -8.22 -15.84
N ARG A 54 -6.44 -6.90 -15.74
CA ARG A 54 -5.54 -5.90 -16.35
C ARG A 54 -4.16 -5.90 -15.69
N VAL A 55 -4.10 -6.06 -14.36
CA VAL A 55 -2.85 -6.00 -13.59
C VAL A 55 -1.95 -7.17 -13.94
N ILE A 56 -2.46 -8.40 -13.87
CA ILE A 56 -1.65 -9.59 -14.19
C ILE A 56 -1.27 -9.64 -15.68
N SER A 57 -2.17 -9.20 -16.56
CA SER A 57 -1.90 -9.18 -18.01
C SER A 57 -0.82 -8.16 -18.41
N HIS A 58 -0.59 -7.14 -17.59
CA HIS A 58 0.49 -6.18 -17.84
C HIS A 58 1.87 -6.84 -17.78
N TYR A 59 2.02 -7.88 -16.95
CA TYR A 59 3.26 -8.65 -16.80
C TYR A 59 3.36 -9.85 -17.74
N ALA A 60 2.45 -9.99 -18.71
CA ALA A 60 2.57 -11.04 -19.71
C ALA A 60 3.83 -10.82 -20.55
N GLY A 61 4.63 -11.87 -20.72
CA GLY A 61 5.94 -11.87 -21.37
C GLY A 61 7.10 -11.35 -20.52
N GLN A 62 6.89 -11.10 -19.22
CA GLN A 62 7.88 -10.45 -18.34
C GLN A 62 8.20 -11.27 -17.09
N ASP A 63 9.28 -10.87 -16.39
CA ASP A 63 9.53 -11.30 -15.01
C ASP A 63 8.59 -10.57 -14.04
N ALA A 64 7.71 -11.33 -13.39
CA ALA A 64 6.73 -10.88 -12.41
C ALA A 64 7.11 -11.26 -10.96
N THR A 65 8.35 -11.70 -10.71
CA THR A 65 8.80 -12.19 -9.39
C THR A 65 8.62 -11.13 -8.29
N ASP A 66 9.11 -9.91 -8.50
CA ASP A 66 9.07 -8.87 -7.47
C ASP A 66 7.63 -8.39 -7.16
N PRO A 67 6.77 -8.08 -8.16
CA PRO A 67 5.35 -7.82 -7.93
C PRO A 67 4.62 -9.00 -7.25
N PHE A 68 4.94 -10.23 -7.64
CA PHE A 68 4.34 -11.41 -7.04
C PHE A 68 4.63 -11.49 -5.54
N ILE A 69 5.90 -11.33 -5.15
CA ILE A 69 6.32 -11.32 -3.74
C ILE A 69 5.68 -10.16 -2.97
N ALA A 70 5.51 -9.00 -3.61
CA ALA A 70 4.98 -7.80 -3.02
C ALA A 70 3.47 -7.90 -2.69
N PHE A 71 2.66 -8.44 -3.62
CA PHE A 71 1.20 -8.43 -3.49
C PHE A 71 0.58 -9.71 -2.91
N HIS A 72 1.33 -10.81 -2.82
CA HIS A 72 0.80 -12.11 -2.38
C HIS A 72 1.28 -12.47 -0.97
N LEU A 73 0.59 -11.92 0.04
CA LEU A 73 0.86 -12.17 1.47
C LEU A 73 0.73 -13.66 1.83
N ASP A 74 -0.33 -14.33 1.38
CA ASP A 74 -0.56 -15.75 1.66
C ASP A 74 0.03 -16.64 0.55
N LYS A 75 1.32 -16.94 0.69
CA LYS A 75 2.04 -17.83 -0.23
C LYS A 75 1.46 -19.25 -0.26
N THR A 76 0.80 -19.70 0.80
CA THR A 76 0.27 -21.08 0.88
C THR A 76 -0.99 -21.25 0.04
N LEU A 77 -1.90 -20.28 0.10
CA LEU A 77 -3.10 -20.24 -0.73
C LEU A 77 -2.73 -20.08 -2.20
N VAL A 78 -1.83 -19.14 -2.49
CA VAL A 78 -1.46 -18.80 -3.87
C VAL A 78 -0.74 -19.95 -4.56
N LYS A 79 0.12 -20.70 -3.84
CA LYS A 79 0.79 -21.90 -4.37
C LYS A 79 -0.21 -22.92 -4.94
N LYS A 80 -1.40 -23.07 -4.34
CA LYS A 80 -2.45 -23.97 -4.85
C LYS A 80 -2.97 -23.56 -6.23
N TYR A 81 -3.08 -22.27 -6.49
CA TYR A 81 -3.48 -21.73 -7.80
C TYR A 81 -2.35 -21.76 -8.82
N MET A 82 -1.09 -21.66 -8.38
CA MET A 82 0.08 -21.65 -9.27
C MET A 82 0.45 -23.02 -9.82
N SER A 83 0.32 -24.08 -9.01
CA SER A 83 0.67 -25.44 -9.43
C SER A 83 0.09 -25.87 -10.78
N PRO A 84 -1.22 -25.68 -11.07
CA PRO A 84 -1.78 -26.06 -12.38
C PRO A 84 -1.42 -25.12 -13.53
N LEU A 85 -0.85 -23.94 -13.25
CA LEU A 85 -0.45 -22.96 -14.26
C LEU A 85 1.01 -23.15 -14.70
N LEU A 86 1.79 -23.94 -13.95
CA LEU A 86 3.21 -24.16 -14.22
C LEU A 86 3.38 -24.99 -15.49
N ILE A 87 4.02 -24.42 -16.51
CA ILE A 87 4.29 -25.09 -17.79
C ILE A 87 5.76 -25.50 -17.95
N GLY A 88 6.66 -24.92 -17.16
CA GLY A 88 8.06 -25.31 -17.10
C GLY A 88 8.95 -24.24 -16.48
N GLU A 89 10.22 -24.19 -16.88
CA GLU A 89 11.24 -23.35 -16.26
C GLU A 89 12.15 -22.69 -17.30
N LEU A 90 12.80 -21.58 -16.92
CA LEU A 90 13.81 -20.95 -17.75
C LEU A 90 15.01 -21.87 -17.95
N ALA A 91 15.52 -21.94 -19.18
CA ALA A 91 16.71 -22.71 -19.51
C ALA A 91 17.92 -22.26 -18.65
N PRO A 92 18.84 -23.16 -18.24
CA PRO A 92 19.91 -22.83 -17.31
C PRO A 92 20.88 -21.75 -17.78
N ASP A 93 21.04 -21.60 -19.09
CA ASP A 93 21.85 -20.58 -19.77
C ASP A 93 21.19 -19.18 -19.74
N GLN A 94 19.88 -19.13 -19.48
CA GLN A 94 19.13 -17.89 -19.46
C GLN A 94 19.28 -17.18 -18.11
N PRO A 95 19.43 -15.84 -18.11
CA PRO A 95 19.49 -15.07 -16.88
C PRO A 95 18.19 -15.23 -16.08
N SER A 96 18.31 -15.23 -14.75
CA SER A 96 17.15 -15.34 -13.85
C SER A 96 16.24 -14.11 -13.90
N PHE A 97 16.74 -12.99 -14.42
CA PHE A 97 16.02 -11.74 -14.60
C PHE A 97 15.80 -11.49 -16.10
N GLU A 98 14.75 -10.74 -16.40
CA GLU A 98 14.43 -10.34 -17.77
C GLU A 98 15.58 -9.50 -18.38
N PRO A 99 16.14 -9.87 -19.55
CA PRO A 99 17.28 -9.18 -20.16
C PRO A 99 17.03 -7.71 -20.49
N SER A 100 15.77 -7.33 -20.70
CA SER A 100 15.35 -5.96 -21.02
C SER A 100 15.47 -5.00 -19.82
N LYS A 101 15.48 -5.53 -18.58
CA LYS A 101 15.47 -4.73 -17.36
C LYS A 101 16.88 -4.35 -16.93
N ASN A 102 17.02 -3.14 -16.37
CA ASN A 102 18.29 -2.69 -15.82
C ASN A 102 18.63 -3.51 -14.57
N LYS A 103 19.60 -4.42 -14.71
CA LYS A 103 20.03 -5.34 -13.65
C LYS A 103 20.41 -4.63 -12.34
N LYS A 104 21.16 -3.53 -12.42
CA LYS A 104 21.62 -2.78 -11.22
C LYS A 104 20.43 -2.26 -10.41
N LEU A 105 19.43 -1.69 -11.09
CA LEU A 105 18.25 -1.14 -10.47
C LEU A 105 17.41 -2.22 -9.75
N VAL A 106 17.29 -3.41 -10.36
CA VAL A 106 16.58 -4.54 -9.75
C VAL A 106 17.33 -5.06 -8.52
N GLU A 107 18.66 -5.15 -8.58
CA GLU A 107 19.50 -5.56 -7.46
C GLU A 107 19.43 -4.56 -6.30
N ASP A 108 19.53 -3.26 -6.59
CA ASP A 108 19.41 -2.18 -5.61
C ASP A 108 18.04 -2.23 -4.89
N PHE A 109 16.95 -2.44 -5.64
CA PHE A 109 15.61 -2.58 -5.06
C PHE A 109 15.49 -3.80 -4.15
N ARG A 110 16.10 -4.93 -4.53
CA ARG A 110 16.11 -6.16 -3.72
C ARG A 110 16.97 -6.01 -2.46
N GLU A 111 18.14 -5.38 -2.53
CA GLU A 111 18.97 -5.08 -1.34
C GLU A 111 18.22 -4.16 -0.38
N LEU A 112 17.58 -3.12 -0.91
CA LEU A 112 16.77 -2.20 -0.11
C LEU A 112 15.63 -2.95 0.60
N ARG A 113 14.84 -3.74 -0.14
CA ARG A 113 13.75 -4.53 0.45
C ARG A 113 14.26 -5.49 1.53
N ALA A 114 15.34 -6.22 1.27
CA ALA A 114 15.93 -7.15 2.25
C ALA A 114 16.42 -6.41 3.50
N THR A 115 16.96 -5.20 3.34
CA THR A 115 17.38 -4.34 4.45
C THR A 115 16.17 -3.90 5.28
N VAL A 116 15.12 -3.41 4.64
CA VAL A 116 13.86 -2.99 5.26
C VAL A 116 13.18 -4.16 6.01
N GLU A 117 13.14 -5.35 5.41
CA GLU A 117 12.64 -6.58 6.03
C GLU A 117 13.48 -6.98 7.27
N LYS A 118 14.82 -6.93 7.15
CA LYS A 118 15.74 -7.25 8.26
C LYS A 118 15.63 -6.29 9.42
N MET A 119 15.40 -5.00 9.13
CA MET A 119 15.17 -3.97 10.14
C MET A 119 13.80 -4.13 10.83
N GLY A 120 12.95 -5.05 10.35
CA GLY A 120 11.63 -5.28 10.92
C GLY A 120 10.65 -4.14 10.67
N LEU A 121 10.98 -3.23 9.75
CA LEU A 121 10.10 -2.11 9.39
C LEU A 121 8.77 -2.62 8.84
N LEU A 122 8.75 -3.82 8.26
CA LEU A 122 7.53 -4.39 7.67
C LEU A 122 6.58 -5.06 8.67
N LYS A 123 6.92 -5.02 9.95
CA LYS A 123 6.11 -5.62 11.01
C LYS A 123 5.25 -4.55 11.68
N PRO A 124 3.92 -4.60 11.50
CA PRO A 124 3.04 -3.62 12.11
C PRO A 124 3.04 -3.75 13.63
N ASN A 125 3.06 -2.61 14.33
CA ASN A 125 2.92 -2.57 15.77
C ASN A 125 1.44 -2.56 16.17
N ARG A 126 0.88 -3.73 16.45
CA ARG A 126 -0.55 -3.88 16.79
C ARG A 126 -0.96 -3.10 18.04
N THR A 127 -0.05 -2.97 19.01
CA THR A 127 -0.31 -2.22 20.24
C THR A 127 -0.50 -0.74 19.95
N PHE A 128 0.31 -0.18 19.04
CA PHE A 128 0.15 1.20 18.59
C PHE A 128 -1.23 1.43 17.95
N PHE A 129 -1.62 0.60 16.97
CA PHE A 129 -2.93 0.74 16.31
C PHE A 129 -4.11 0.54 17.28
N LEU A 130 -3.97 -0.35 18.27
CA LEU A 130 -4.97 -0.52 19.32
C LEU A 130 -5.09 0.73 20.20
N LEU A 131 -3.97 1.27 20.68
CA LEU A 131 -3.95 2.49 21.50
C LEU A 131 -4.47 3.69 20.71
N TYR A 132 -4.15 3.77 19.42
CA TYR A 132 -4.66 4.81 18.53
C TYR A 132 -6.17 4.72 18.34
N LEU A 133 -6.72 3.51 18.15
CA LEU A 133 -8.17 3.30 18.14
C LEU A 133 -8.81 3.68 19.49
N CYS A 134 -8.22 3.27 20.61
CA CYS A 134 -8.72 3.64 21.93
C CYS A 134 -8.72 5.17 22.14
N HIS A 135 -7.67 5.87 21.69
CA HIS A 135 -7.60 7.33 21.71
C HIS A 135 -8.76 7.96 20.94
N ILE A 136 -9.02 7.50 19.70
CA ILE A 136 -10.13 7.99 18.87
C ILE A 136 -11.48 7.79 19.59
N LEU A 137 -11.70 6.61 20.19
CA LEU A 137 -12.92 6.32 20.94
C LEU A 137 -13.09 7.20 22.18
N VAL A 138 -11.99 7.47 22.89
CA VAL A 138 -12.01 8.38 24.06
C VAL A 138 -12.37 9.80 23.63
N LEU A 139 -11.81 10.29 22.53
CA LEU A 139 -12.16 11.61 22.00
C LEU A 139 -13.63 11.70 21.57
N ASP A 140 -14.15 10.66 20.92
CA ASP A 140 -15.55 10.58 20.51
C ASP A 140 -16.49 10.64 21.73
N VAL A 141 -16.24 9.78 22.73
CA VAL A 141 -17.01 9.79 23.98
C VAL A 141 -16.89 11.13 24.71
N ALA A 142 -15.70 11.73 24.75
CA ALA A 142 -15.49 13.04 25.39
C ALA A 142 -16.29 14.16 24.70
N ALA A 143 -16.40 14.14 23.37
CA ALA A 143 -17.21 15.11 22.63
C ALA A 143 -18.70 14.98 23.00
N TRP A 144 -19.23 13.76 23.00
CA TRP A 144 -20.63 13.51 23.38
C TRP A 144 -20.92 13.84 24.85
N LEU A 145 -20.00 13.50 25.76
CA LEU A 145 -20.12 13.85 27.19
C LEU A 145 -20.08 15.37 27.41
N THR A 146 -19.31 16.11 26.61
CA THR A 146 -19.25 17.57 26.71
C THR A 146 -20.61 18.19 26.39
N ILE A 147 -21.26 17.76 25.30
CA ILE A 147 -22.62 18.22 24.96
C ILE A 147 -23.62 17.78 26.03
N TRP A 148 -23.51 16.53 26.51
CA TRP A 148 -24.42 15.99 27.52
C TRP A 148 -24.38 16.80 28.83
N TYR A 149 -23.18 17.11 29.33
CA TYR A 149 -23.02 17.72 30.65
C TYR A 149 -23.12 19.25 30.62
N PHE A 150 -22.55 19.90 29.61
CA PHE A 150 -22.49 21.36 29.51
C PHE A 150 -23.57 21.96 28.60
N GLY A 151 -24.39 21.11 27.98
CA GLY A 151 -25.46 21.51 27.07
C GLY A 151 -24.96 21.95 25.69
N SER A 152 -25.90 22.36 24.84
CA SER A 152 -25.64 22.76 23.44
C SER A 152 -25.38 24.26 23.26
N SER A 153 -24.82 24.93 24.27
CA SER A 153 -24.43 26.33 24.13
C SER A 153 -23.26 26.46 23.14
N THR A 154 -23.02 27.66 22.60
CA THR A 154 -22.08 27.87 21.49
C THR A 154 -20.68 27.31 21.77
N VAL A 155 -20.16 27.47 22.99
CA VAL A 155 -18.79 27.04 23.34
C VAL A 155 -18.67 25.50 23.41
N PRO A 156 -19.43 24.77 24.23
CA PRO A 156 -19.47 23.30 24.20
C PRO A 156 -19.76 22.73 22.82
N PHE A 157 -20.64 23.37 22.05
CA PHE A 157 -20.97 22.95 20.69
C PHE A 157 -19.74 23.04 19.76
N LEU A 158 -19.08 24.19 19.69
CA LEU A 158 -17.90 24.38 18.82
C LEU A 158 -16.74 23.48 19.25
N PHE A 159 -16.52 23.31 20.56
CA PHE A 159 -15.49 22.42 21.07
C PHE A 159 -15.76 20.95 20.70
N SER A 160 -17.00 20.49 20.87
CA SER A 160 -17.40 19.13 20.51
C SER A 160 -17.34 18.91 18.99
N ALA A 161 -17.71 19.91 18.19
CA ALA A 161 -17.59 19.86 16.74
C ALA A 161 -16.13 19.74 16.29
N LEU A 162 -15.20 20.45 16.94
CA LEU A 162 -13.77 20.31 16.68
C LEU A 162 -13.26 18.91 17.05
N LEU A 163 -13.62 18.40 18.23
CA LEU A 163 -13.25 17.04 18.66
C LEU A 163 -13.78 15.98 17.70
N LEU A 164 -15.05 16.06 17.31
CA LEU A 164 -15.65 15.15 16.35
C LEU A 164 -14.99 15.25 14.97
N GLY A 165 -14.64 16.46 14.52
CA GLY A 165 -13.86 16.67 13.30
C GLY A 165 -12.50 15.97 13.35
N THR A 166 -11.78 16.08 14.46
CA THR A 166 -10.52 15.34 14.70
C THR A 166 -10.75 13.83 14.70
N VAL A 167 -11.79 13.33 15.37
CA VAL A 167 -12.17 11.91 15.37
C VAL A 167 -12.40 11.40 13.95
N GLN A 168 -13.11 12.15 13.10
CA GLN A 168 -13.32 11.77 11.69
C GLN A 168 -12.01 11.70 10.90
N ALA A 169 -11.17 12.73 11.02
CA ALA A 169 -9.90 12.79 10.31
C ALA A 169 -9.01 11.59 10.70
N GLN A 170 -8.81 11.38 12.01
CA GLN A 170 -7.99 10.29 12.54
C GLN A 170 -8.57 8.91 12.23
N ALA A 171 -9.88 8.73 12.32
CA ALA A 171 -10.55 7.51 11.88
C ALA A 171 -10.35 7.26 10.38
N GLY A 172 -10.20 8.32 9.58
CA GLY A 172 -9.89 8.24 8.15
C GLY A 172 -8.51 7.67 7.87
N TRP A 173 -7.51 8.14 8.60
CA TRP A 173 -6.14 7.61 8.52
C TRP A 173 -6.11 6.15 8.92
N LEU A 174 -6.70 5.83 10.07
CA LEU A 174 -6.77 4.45 10.55
C LEU A 174 -7.54 3.53 9.58
N GLN A 175 -8.61 4.04 8.95
CA GLN A 175 -9.35 3.31 7.91
C GLN A 175 -8.49 3.06 6.66
N HIS A 176 -7.71 4.05 6.23
CA HIS A 176 -6.78 3.94 5.10
C HIS A 176 -5.81 2.77 5.33
N ASP A 177 -5.23 2.68 6.52
CA ASP A 177 -4.23 1.65 6.86
C ASP A 177 -4.85 0.25 6.93
N PHE A 178 -6.06 0.13 7.50
CA PHE A 178 -6.81 -1.13 7.43
C PHE A 178 -7.23 -1.47 5.99
N GLY A 179 -7.46 -0.47 5.14
CA GLY A 179 -7.80 -0.64 3.72
C GLY A 179 -6.64 -1.21 2.90
N HIS A 180 -5.41 -0.86 3.24
CA HIS A 180 -4.19 -1.43 2.63
C HIS A 180 -3.82 -2.82 3.16
N LEU A 181 -4.58 -3.34 4.12
CA LEU A 181 -4.32 -4.61 4.79
C LEU A 181 -2.98 -4.63 5.54
N SER A 182 -2.47 -3.47 5.96
CA SER A 182 -1.14 -3.30 6.54
C SER A 182 -1.04 -3.65 8.03
N VAL A 183 -2.17 -3.71 8.76
CA VAL A 183 -2.16 -3.82 10.24
C VAL A 183 -2.17 -5.27 10.74
N PHE A 184 -3.01 -6.13 10.16
CA PHE A 184 -3.09 -7.55 10.53
C PHE A 184 -2.48 -8.45 9.46
N SER A 185 -1.88 -9.56 9.90
CA SER A 185 -1.37 -10.60 8.99
C SER A 185 -2.48 -11.34 8.23
N GLU A 186 -3.69 -11.35 8.79
CA GLU A 186 -4.88 -11.93 8.15
C GLU A 186 -5.78 -10.83 7.59
N SER A 187 -6.10 -10.90 6.30
CA SER A 187 -6.95 -9.91 5.62
C SER A 187 -8.36 -9.82 6.21
N LYS A 188 -8.87 -10.88 6.85
CA LYS A 188 -10.19 -10.90 7.50
C LYS A 188 -10.31 -9.84 8.60
N TRP A 189 -9.29 -9.71 9.44
CA TRP A 189 -9.28 -8.76 10.55
C TRP A 189 -9.16 -7.33 10.06
N ASN A 190 -8.30 -7.08 9.07
CA ASN A 190 -8.22 -5.76 8.42
C ASN A 190 -9.59 -5.35 7.85
N HIS A 191 -10.29 -6.23 7.12
CA HIS A 191 -11.61 -5.92 6.59
C HIS A 191 -12.67 -5.68 7.68
N TRP A 192 -12.64 -6.46 8.76
CA TRP A 192 -13.59 -6.27 9.86
C TRP A 192 -13.36 -4.92 10.56
N MET A 193 -12.12 -4.59 10.88
CA MET A 193 -11.74 -3.31 11.51
C MET A 193 -12.01 -2.13 10.58
N HIS A 194 -11.68 -2.24 9.29
CA HIS A 194 -12.02 -1.24 8.28
C HIS A 194 -13.54 -0.97 8.24
N LYS A 195 -14.38 -2.02 8.25
CA LYS A 195 -15.84 -1.88 8.30
C LYS A 195 -16.33 -1.29 9.62
N PHE A 196 -15.71 -1.67 10.74
CA PHE A 196 -16.05 -1.12 12.04
C PHE A 196 -15.78 0.39 12.09
N VAL A 197 -14.59 0.83 11.67
CA VAL A 197 -14.20 2.25 11.62
C VAL A 197 -15.11 3.04 10.66
N ILE A 198 -15.39 2.51 9.47
CA ILE A 198 -16.35 3.15 8.53
C ILE A 198 -17.74 3.30 9.16
N GLY A 199 -18.25 2.20 9.71
CA GLY A 199 -19.65 2.11 10.11
C GLY A 199 -19.99 2.83 11.41
N HIS A 200 -19.10 2.79 12.40
CA HIS A 200 -19.35 3.38 13.72
C HIS A 200 -18.74 4.76 13.89
N LEU A 201 -17.56 5.01 13.29
CA LEU A 201 -16.86 6.28 13.47
C LEU A 201 -17.12 7.23 12.31
N LYS A 202 -17.06 6.77 11.06
CA LYS A 202 -17.20 7.67 9.89
C LYS A 202 -18.61 7.97 9.39
N LEU A 203 -19.64 7.43 10.04
CA LEU A 203 -21.03 7.51 9.57
C LEU A 203 -21.17 7.13 8.07
N GLY A 204 -20.27 6.28 7.57
CA GLY A 204 -20.21 5.89 6.18
C GLY A 204 -21.21 4.77 5.91
N GLU A 205 -22.24 5.04 5.11
CA GLU A 205 -23.04 3.99 4.52
C GLU A 205 -22.12 3.13 3.64
N GLN A 206 -21.77 1.92 4.09
CA GLN A 206 -21.81 0.82 3.13
C GLN A 206 -23.20 0.90 2.54
N LYS A 207 -23.34 1.04 1.21
CA LYS A 207 -24.62 1.01 0.50
C LYS A 207 -25.38 -0.27 0.86
N LYS A 208 -26.02 -0.30 2.02
CA LYS A 208 -26.94 -1.32 2.46
C LYS A 208 -28.19 -0.97 1.67
N LYS A 209 -28.48 -1.80 0.67
CA LYS A 209 -29.71 -1.79 -0.16
C LYS A 209 -31.03 -1.89 0.65
N PHE A 210 -31.01 -1.67 1.96
CA PHE A 210 -32.06 -2.07 2.91
C PHE A 210 -32.59 -0.91 3.76
N MET A 211 -32.48 0.34 3.29
CA MET A 211 -33.37 1.40 3.78
C MET A 211 -34.48 1.60 2.75
N PRO A 212 -35.77 1.40 3.09
CA PRO A 212 -36.86 1.67 2.17
C PRO A 212 -36.85 3.17 1.81
N TYR A 213 -36.44 3.48 0.58
CA TYR A 213 -36.37 4.83 -0.01
C TYR A 213 -37.69 5.62 0.19
N ASN A 214 -38.80 4.89 0.24
CA ASN A 214 -40.17 5.35 0.45
C ASN A 214 -40.50 5.91 1.85
N HIS A 215 -39.57 5.91 2.82
CA HIS A 215 -39.81 6.51 4.14
C HIS A 215 -38.76 7.51 4.64
N GLN A 216 -37.62 7.65 3.94
CA GLN A 216 -36.55 8.59 4.33
C GLN A 216 -37.05 10.05 4.40
N HIS A 217 -37.90 10.47 3.47
CA HIS A 217 -38.44 11.83 3.41
C HIS A 217 -39.30 12.21 4.63
N LYS A 218 -39.87 11.25 5.36
CA LYS A 218 -40.76 11.51 6.51
C LYS A 218 -40.00 11.97 7.76
N TYR A 219 -38.77 11.51 7.94
CA TYR A 219 -37.92 11.87 9.08
C TYR A 219 -36.80 12.86 8.70
N PHE A 220 -36.51 13.00 7.40
CA PHE A 220 -35.52 13.94 6.88
C PHE A 220 -35.77 15.38 7.32
N PHE A 221 -37.02 15.85 7.36
CA PHE A 221 -37.30 17.25 7.69
C PHE A 221 -37.18 17.58 9.19
N ILE A 222 -37.25 16.56 10.06
CA ILE A 222 -37.18 16.70 11.52
C ILE A 222 -35.73 16.53 12.00
N ILE A 223 -35.01 15.55 11.42
CA ILE A 223 -33.64 15.20 11.82
C ILE A 223 -32.62 15.92 10.94
N GLY A 224 -32.91 16.09 9.64
CA GLY A 224 -32.02 16.65 8.64
C GLY A 224 -31.65 18.11 8.92
N PRO A 225 -32.53 19.11 8.79
CA PRO A 225 -32.17 20.53 8.93
C PRO A 225 -31.41 20.89 10.22
N PRO A 226 -31.76 20.39 11.42
CA PRO A 226 -31.01 20.66 12.64
C PRO A 226 -29.68 19.89 12.75
N ALA A 227 -29.60 18.66 12.24
CA ALA A 227 -28.36 17.88 12.23
C ALA A 227 -27.45 18.22 11.04
N LEU A 228 -27.97 18.86 10.00
CA LEU A 228 -27.25 19.21 8.78
C LEU A 228 -26.17 20.25 9.05
N VAL A 229 -26.40 21.25 9.90
CA VAL A 229 -25.38 22.27 10.19
C VAL A 229 -24.18 21.67 10.93
N PRO A 230 -24.34 20.91 12.03
CA PRO A 230 -23.22 20.23 12.69
C PRO A 230 -22.53 19.18 11.80
N LEU A 231 -23.30 18.33 11.11
CA LEU A 231 -22.75 17.28 10.24
C LEU A 231 -22.02 17.88 9.03
N TYR A 232 -22.56 18.93 8.41
CA TYR A 232 -21.92 19.60 7.28
C TYR A 232 -20.66 20.35 7.71
N PHE A 233 -20.67 21.00 8.88
CA PHE A 233 -19.48 21.65 9.42
C PHE A 233 -18.38 20.62 9.74
N GLN A 234 -18.75 19.48 10.30
CA GLN A 234 -17.85 18.35 10.55
C GLN A 234 -17.27 17.79 9.24
N TRP A 235 -18.10 17.52 8.22
CA TRP A 235 -17.64 17.09 6.90
C TRP A 235 -16.78 18.14 6.20
N PHE A 236 -17.07 19.42 6.38
CA PHE A 236 -16.27 20.50 5.84
C PHE A 236 -14.87 20.49 6.46
N ILE A 237 -14.76 20.39 7.78
CA ILE A 237 -13.45 20.29 8.47
C ILE A 237 -12.69 19.06 7.98
N GLU A 238 -13.34 17.88 7.97
CA GLU A 238 -12.72 16.63 7.51
C GLU A 238 -12.24 16.73 6.06
N SER A 239 -13.09 17.24 5.16
CA SER A 239 -12.76 17.33 3.73
C SER A 239 -11.58 18.27 3.48
N ASN A 240 -11.56 19.43 4.15
CA ASN A 240 -10.43 20.36 4.02
C ASN A 240 -9.15 19.78 4.61
N TRP A 241 -9.24 19.10 5.76
CA TRP A 241 -8.09 18.41 6.35
C TRP A 241 -7.56 17.32 5.41
N PHE A 242 -8.44 16.50 4.85
CA PHE A 242 -8.09 15.46 3.88
C PHE A 242 -7.43 16.03 2.63
N VAL A 243 -8.02 17.08 2.04
CA VAL A 243 -7.43 17.78 0.90
C VAL A 243 -6.07 18.33 1.26
N TRP A 244 -5.92 18.94 2.44
CA TRP A 244 -4.63 19.49 2.86
C TRP A 244 -3.54 18.42 2.94
N ILE A 245 -3.81 17.30 3.64
CA ILE A 245 -2.85 16.19 3.76
C ILE A 245 -2.54 15.57 2.41
N THR A 246 -3.54 15.35 1.56
CA THR A 246 -3.30 14.78 0.22
C THR A 246 -2.52 15.75 -0.66
N GLN A 247 -2.83 17.05 -0.63
CA GLN A 247 -2.07 18.05 -1.38
C GLN A 247 -0.62 18.14 -0.90
N MET A 248 -0.37 18.21 0.41
CA MET A 248 0.99 18.20 0.98
C MET A 248 1.79 16.98 0.49
N ASN A 249 1.16 15.81 0.46
CA ASN A 249 1.75 14.56 -0.01
C ASN A 249 1.77 14.39 -1.54
N HIS A 250 1.32 15.38 -2.31
CA HIS A 250 1.32 15.35 -3.77
C HIS A 250 1.91 16.62 -4.39
N ILE A 251 2.62 17.43 -3.59
CA ILE A 251 3.39 18.58 -4.11
C ILE A 251 4.49 18.03 -5.03
N PRO A 252 4.48 18.37 -6.32
CA PRO A 252 5.50 17.90 -7.24
C PRO A 252 6.85 18.51 -6.87
N MET A 253 7.85 17.65 -6.67
CA MET A 253 9.23 18.08 -6.53
C MET A 253 9.83 18.39 -7.91
N HIS A 254 10.78 19.32 -7.95
CA HIS A 254 11.32 19.88 -9.18
C HIS A 254 12.22 18.89 -9.93
N ILE A 255 11.62 18.07 -10.79
CA ILE A 255 12.31 17.19 -11.75
C ILE A 255 11.94 17.64 -13.15
N ASP A 256 12.56 18.72 -13.61
CA ASP A 256 12.27 19.29 -14.94
C ASP A 256 12.78 18.41 -16.09
N TYR A 257 13.87 17.66 -15.85
CA TYR A 257 14.55 16.85 -16.85
C TYR A 257 15.12 15.57 -16.23
N ASP A 258 15.04 14.46 -16.97
CA ASP A 258 15.67 13.20 -16.61
C ASP A 258 17.20 13.37 -16.63
N LYS A 259 17.83 13.31 -15.45
CA LYS A 259 19.28 13.44 -15.29
C LYS A 259 19.99 12.07 -15.35
N ASN A 260 19.31 11.01 -15.81
CA ASN A 260 19.79 9.62 -15.76
C ASN A 260 20.23 9.20 -14.35
N VAL A 261 19.54 9.70 -13.31
CA VAL A 261 19.77 9.25 -11.94
C VAL A 261 19.08 7.90 -11.77
N ASP A 262 19.62 7.04 -10.90
CA ASP A 262 18.95 5.78 -10.59
C ASP A 262 17.54 6.01 -10.03
N TRP A 263 16.66 5.02 -10.23
CA TRP A 263 15.26 5.14 -9.85
C TRP A 263 15.06 5.43 -8.36
N PHE A 264 15.90 4.88 -7.48
CA PHE A 264 15.73 5.07 -6.04
C PHE A 264 16.07 6.51 -5.63
N SER A 265 17.20 7.03 -6.12
CA SER A 265 17.56 8.44 -5.94
C SER A 265 16.52 9.38 -6.57
N THR A 266 15.96 9.00 -7.71
CA THR A 266 14.88 9.75 -8.36
C THR A 266 13.62 9.76 -7.49
N GLN A 267 13.23 8.62 -6.90
CA GLN A 267 12.09 8.58 -5.97
C GLN A 267 12.35 9.46 -4.75
N LEU A 268 13.51 9.36 -4.11
CA LEU A 268 13.89 10.20 -2.97
C LEU A 268 13.84 11.71 -3.29
N GLN A 269 14.24 12.10 -4.50
CA GLN A 269 14.20 13.50 -4.95
C GLN A 269 12.81 13.94 -5.41
N ALA A 270 12.01 13.01 -5.95
CA ALA A 270 10.66 13.25 -6.44
C ALA A 270 9.63 13.36 -5.31
N THR A 271 9.93 12.78 -4.15
CA THR A 271 9.01 12.74 -3.02
C THR A 271 9.20 13.90 -2.07
N CYS A 272 8.10 14.55 -1.71
CA CYS A 272 8.06 15.58 -0.68
C CYS A 272 7.78 14.90 0.67
N ASN A 273 8.79 14.82 1.54
CA ASN A 273 8.61 14.37 2.92
C ASN A 273 8.42 15.58 3.84
N VAL A 274 7.41 15.52 4.70
CA VAL A 274 7.18 16.52 5.74
C VAL A 274 8.08 16.21 6.93
N HIS A 275 8.69 17.23 7.53
CA HIS A 275 9.55 17.05 8.70
C HIS A 275 8.81 16.33 9.84
N GLN A 276 9.40 15.26 10.39
CA GLN A 276 8.78 14.52 11.49
C GLN A 276 8.68 15.39 12.75
N SER A 277 7.48 15.48 13.32
CA SER A 277 7.27 16.12 14.62
C SER A 277 6.02 15.55 15.27
N LEU A 278 5.91 15.65 16.59
CA LEU A 278 4.72 15.19 17.32
C LEU A 278 3.42 15.79 16.73
N PHE A 279 3.46 17.05 16.30
CA PHE A 279 2.32 17.69 15.67
C PHE A 279 2.02 17.12 14.28
N ASN A 280 3.03 17.01 13.41
CA ASN A 280 2.83 16.51 12.04
C ASN A 280 2.39 15.04 12.05
N ASP A 281 2.96 14.21 12.92
CA ASP A 281 2.62 12.80 13.11
C ASP A 281 1.15 12.66 13.55
N TRP A 282 0.73 13.46 14.53
CA TRP A 282 -0.66 13.51 14.96
C TRP A 282 -1.62 14.08 13.89
N PHE A 283 -1.19 15.12 13.16
CA PHE A 283 -2.03 15.84 12.21
C PHE A 283 -2.28 15.06 10.91
N SER A 284 -1.27 14.37 10.39
CA SER A 284 -1.40 13.56 9.18
C SER A 284 -1.79 12.11 9.45
N GLY A 285 -1.79 11.68 10.72
CA GLY A 285 -1.92 10.26 11.07
C GLY A 285 -0.72 9.46 10.58
N HIS A 286 0.48 10.05 10.64
CA HIS A 286 1.76 9.50 10.18
C HIS A 286 1.89 9.33 8.65
N LEU A 287 0.94 9.83 7.85
CA LEU A 287 1.09 9.97 6.39
C LEU A 287 1.99 11.17 6.03
N ASN A 288 3.14 11.33 6.70
CA ASN A 288 4.09 12.44 6.47
C ASN A 288 5.13 12.13 5.37
N PHE A 289 5.27 10.85 5.02
CA PHE A 289 6.30 10.35 4.13
C PHE A 289 5.66 9.75 2.86
N GLN A 290 5.87 10.42 1.73
CA GLN A 290 5.27 10.02 0.46
C GLN A 290 5.89 8.72 -0.09
N ILE A 291 7.16 8.46 0.25
CA ILE A 291 7.87 7.22 -0.06
C ILE A 291 7.15 6.01 0.56
N GLU A 292 6.64 6.15 1.78
CA GLU A 292 5.92 5.09 2.49
C GLU A 292 4.60 4.77 1.81
N HIS A 293 3.83 5.78 1.39
CA HIS A 293 2.60 5.55 0.62
C HIS A 293 2.88 4.80 -0.70
N GLN A 294 4.03 5.04 -1.33
CA GLN A 294 4.45 4.25 -2.49
C GLN A 294 4.84 2.83 -2.11
N TYR A 295 5.57 2.60 -1.01
CA TYR A 295 5.89 1.25 -0.53
C TYR A 295 4.64 0.47 -0.08
N GLU A 296 3.71 1.09 0.63
CA GLU A 296 2.44 0.50 1.08
C GLU A 296 1.54 0.11 -0.10
N ARG A 297 1.48 0.93 -1.16
CA ARG A 297 0.85 0.53 -2.45
C ARG A 297 1.45 -0.73 -3.06
N HIS A 298 2.65 -1.13 -2.65
CA HIS A 298 3.32 -2.36 -3.05
C HIS A 298 3.31 -3.42 -1.94
N GLY A 299 2.38 -3.34 -0.97
CA GLY A 299 2.20 -4.36 0.08
C GLY A 299 3.25 -4.34 1.18
N ILE A 300 3.91 -3.20 1.39
CA ILE A 300 5.00 -3.00 2.34
C ILE A 300 4.50 -2.02 3.41
N GLY A 301 3.82 -2.52 4.45
CA GLY A 301 3.37 -1.70 5.60
C GLY A 301 4.55 -1.37 6.50
N VAL A 302 4.89 -0.09 6.69
CA VAL A 302 6.12 0.33 7.36
C VAL A 302 5.85 0.80 8.80
N ASN A 303 6.72 0.45 9.73
CA ASN A 303 6.64 0.83 11.14
C ASN A 303 7.43 2.13 11.40
N GLU A 304 6.70 3.16 11.83
CA GLU A 304 7.07 4.58 11.89
C GLU A 304 8.29 4.89 12.79
N ASN A 305 8.63 4.05 13.77
CA ASN A 305 9.70 4.35 14.74
C ASN A 305 11.13 4.10 14.26
N CYS A 306 11.31 3.51 13.07
CA CYS A 306 12.62 3.01 12.63
C CYS A 306 13.04 3.47 11.22
N LEU A 307 12.25 4.31 10.55
CA LEU A 307 12.56 4.83 9.21
C LEU A 307 13.64 5.90 9.21
N LEU A 308 13.67 6.83 10.17
CA LEU A 308 14.76 7.83 10.24
C LEU A 308 16.15 7.19 10.44
N PRO A 309 16.35 6.19 11.34
CA PRO A 309 17.61 5.47 11.44
C PRO A 309 17.93 4.62 10.20
N ALA A 310 16.92 4.08 9.52
CA ALA A 310 17.08 3.30 8.30
C ALA A 310 17.44 4.18 7.10
N GLU A 311 16.78 5.32 6.91
CA GLU A 311 17.13 6.35 5.93
C GLU A 311 18.53 6.89 6.19
N TYR A 312 18.91 7.17 7.44
CA TYR A 312 20.24 7.67 7.77
C TYR A 312 21.31 6.58 7.60
N SER A 313 21.07 5.36 8.08
CA SER A 313 22.01 4.23 7.91
C SER A 313 22.13 3.77 6.46
N TYR A 314 21.05 3.85 5.67
CA TYR A 314 21.08 3.57 4.24
C TYR A 314 21.81 4.70 3.51
N ARG A 315 21.45 5.97 3.75
CA ARG A 315 22.14 7.15 3.19
C ARG A 315 23.65 7.11 3.48
N VAL A 316 24.09 6.76 4.69
CA VAL A 316 25.52 6.64 5.06
C VAL A 316 26.20 5.46 4.35
N LYS A 317 25.62 4.25 4.37
CA LYS A 317 26.20 3.07 3.69
C LYS A 317 26.18 3.18 2.16
N TRP A 318 25.26 3.95 1.60
CA TRP A 318 25.16 4.20 0.16
C TRP A 318 26.17 5.28 -0.28
N HIS A 319 26.33 6.36 0.51
CA HIS A 319 27.33 7.39 0.22
C HIS A 319 28.76 6.82 0.26
N GLU A 320 29.08 5.96 1.23
CA GLU A 320 30.40 5.29 1.32
C GLU A 320 30.68 4.38 0.12
N ARG A 321 29.67 3.65 -0.39
CA ARG A 321 29.82 2.73 -1.54
C ARG A 321 29.87 3.43 -2.90
N VAL A 322 29.12 4.52 -3.07
CA VAL A 322 29.22 5.36 -4.28
C VAL A 322 30.58 6.05 -4.36
N LEU A 323 31.13 6.50 -3.23
CA LEU A 323 32.48 7.08 -3.18
C LEU A 323 33.58 6.05 -3.42
N GLN A 324 33.43 4.81 -2.93
CA GLN A 324 34.37 3.71 -3.22
C GLN A 324 34.35 3.30 -4.70
N ASN A 325 33.17 3.23 -5.33
CA ASN A 325 33.05 2.93 -6.77
C ASN A 325 33.48 4.11 -7.66
N ALA A 326 33.29 5.36 -7.21
CA ALA A 326 33.76 6.55 -7.93
C ALA A 326 35.30 6.68 -7.91
N ASN A 327 35.96 6.20 -6.83
CA ASN A 327 37.42 6.16 -6.74
C ASN A 327 38.03 4.96 -7.50
N GLY A 328 37.31 3.84 -7.61
CA GLY A 328 37.72 2.68 -8.42
C GLY A 328 37.70 2.94 -9.94
N CYS A 329 36.81 3.82 -10.42
CA CYS A 329 36.76 4.25 -11.83
C CYS A 329 37.80 5.32 -12.21
N ARG A 330 38.61 5.83 -11.26
CA ARG A 330 39.72 6.77 -11.55
C ARG A 330 41.11 6.11 -11.59
N GLN A 331 41.20 4.79 -11.41
CA GLN A 331 42.47 4.05 -11.38
C GLN A 331 42.60 2.95 -12.45
N LYS A 332 41.91 3.05 -13.58
CA LYS A 332 42.28 2.31 -14.80
C LYS A 332 42.29 3.19 -16.02
#